data_AF-A0A0N1HBD5-F1
#
_entry.id   AF-A0A0N1HBD5-F1
#
_cell.length_a   1.000
_cell.length_b   1.000
_cell.length_c   1.000
_cell.angle_alpha   90.00
_cell.angle_beta   90.00
_cell.angle_gamma   90.00
#
_symmetry.space_group_name_H-M   'P 1'
#
loop_
_entity.id
_entity.type
_entity.pdbx_description
1 polymer ?
#
loop_
_entity_poly.entity_id
_entity_poly.type
_entity_poly.pdbx_seq_one_letter_code
_entity_poly.pdbx_strand_id
1 'polypeptide(L)'
;MADNHPDFDVSWIRELLSQPDTRPLTNPPGHPQSKPSPGVSNSLFSETLAANSPDAIRAQFMFTRPVPIADPTTSSSSATISSPTTQPVEQCMLVSLGRGVDGKLGRAHGGFSALLLDHVLGRTAAVESGATAPATATMTVDYKAPVDTPGVVLVRGWLEKLEGRKAWVCGTVEGEGAKVMATGRALFIAPKIGKI
;
A
#
# COMPACT_ATOMS: atom_id res chain seq x y z
N MET A 1 8.83 15.38 8.82
CA MET A 1 7.84 14.29 8.67
C MET A 1 7.84 13.91 7.19
N ALA A 2 7.60 12.64 6.83
CA ALA A 2 7.80 12.15 5.46
C ALA A 2 6.83 12.75 4.43
N ASP A 3 5.81 13.46 4.89
CA ASP A 3 4.83 14.25 4.14
C ASP A 3 5.38 15.58 3.56
N ASN A 4 6.52 16.09 4.05
CA ASN A 4 7.06 17.40 3.63
C ASN A 4 8.14 17.32 2.52
N HIS A 5 8.15 16.24 1.73
CA HIS A 5 9.07 16.09 0.61
C HIS A 5 8.64 17.00 -0.57
N PRO A 6 9.55 17.67 -1.31
CA PRO A 6 9.18 18.57 -2.41
C PRO A 6 8.34 17.90 -3.51
N ASP A 7 8.53 16.60 -3.77
CA ASP A 7 7.69 15.88 -4.75
C ASP A 7 6.23 15.73 -4.30
N PHE A 8 5.95 15.87 -3.00
CA PHE A 8 4.58 15.85 -2.46
C PHE A 8 3.92 17.24 -2.48
N ASP A 9 4.67 18.29 -2.85
CA ASP A 9 4.18 19.66 -2.96
C ASP A 9 3.53 19.96 -4.33
N VAL A 10 2.60 19.11 -4.76
CA VAL A 10 1.83 19.27 -6.00
C VAL A 10 0.32 19.20 -5.73
N SER A 11 -0.48 19.85 -6.56
CA SER A 11 -1.90 20.13 -6.32
C SER A 11 -2.71 18.89 -5.94
N TRP A 12 -2.62 17.82 -6.72
CA TRP A 12 -3.42 16.60 -6.49
C TRP A 12 -3.02 15.88 -5.19
N ILE A 13 -1.75 15.96 -4.79
CA ILE A 13 -1.27 15.38 -3.52
C ILE A 13 -1.73 16.23 -2.34
N ARG A 14 -1.59 17.56 -2.43
CA ARG A 14 -2.11 18.46 -1.39
C ARG A 14 -3.60 18.25 -1.19
N GLU A 15 -4.36 18.14 -2.28
CA GLU A 15 -5.79 17.87 -2.23
C GLU A 15 -6.07 16.53 -1.53
N LEU A 16 -5.38 15.46 -1.95
CA LEU A 16 -5.48 14.12 -1.34
C LEU A 16 -5.17 14.14 0.17
N LEU A 17 -4.08 14.80 0.58
CA LEU A 17 -3.64 14.85 1.97
C LEU A 17 -4.48 15.82 2.82
N SER A 18 -5.16 16.79 2.21
CA SER A 18 -6.06 17.72 2.90
C SER A 18 -7.44 17.15 3.23
N GLN A 19 -7.79 15.98 2.68
CA GLN A 19 -9.09 15.35 2.94
C GLN A 19 -9.23 15.03 4.45
N PRO A 20 -10.38 15.36 5.07
CA PRO A 20 -10.57 15.21 6.52
C PRO A 20 -10.49 13.75 6.99
N ASP A 21 -10.77 12.81 6.10
CA ASP A 21 -10.73 11.38 6.41
C ASP A 21 -9.37 10.71 6.11
N THR A 22 -8.40 11.48 5.59
CA THR A 22 -7.01 11.04 5.44
C THR A 22 -6.34 11.02 6.82
N ARG A 23 -6.05 9.83 7.33
CA ARG A 23 -5.43 9.63 8.65
C ARG A 23 -4.00 9.14 8.49
N PRO A 24 -2.99 9.99 8.75
CA PRO A 24 -1.60 9.58 8.74
C PRO A 24 -1.37 8.38 9.65
N LEU A 25 -0.59 7.41 9.20
CA LEU A 25 -0.14 6.31 10.04
C LEU A 25 1.02 6.79 10.90
N THR A 26 0.73 7.65 11.87
CA THR A 26 1.68 8.02 12.91
C THR A 26 1.74 6.92 13.95
N ASN A 27 2.94 6.55 14.38
CA ASN A 27 3.08 5.88 15.67
C ASN A 27 2.48 6.80 16.75
N PRO A 28 1.70 6.29 17.71
CA PRO A 28 1.22 7.10 18.82
C PRO A 28 2.39 7.83 19.48
N PRO A 29 2.23 9.10 19.92
CA PRO A 29 3.27 9.81 20.65
C PRO A 29 3.74 8.97 21.85
N GLY A 30 5.05 8.74 21.96
CA GLY A 30 5.63 7.92 23.02
C GLY A 30 5.75 6.42 22.71
N HIS A 31 5.25 5.96 21.55
CA HIS A 31 5.59 4.63 21.06
C HIS A 31 6.93 4.73 20.32
N PRO A 32 8.04 4.17 20.86
CA PRO A 32 9.29 4.05 20.09
C PRO A 32 8.93 3.38 18.76
N GLN A 33 9.55 3.83 17.64
CA GLN A 33 9.44 3.22 16.30
C GLN A 33 9.10 1.76 16.51
N SER A 34 7.86 1.36 16.19
CA SER A 34 7.29 0.07 16.60
C SER A 34 8.41 -0.96 16.53
N LYS A 35 8.95 -1.38 17.69
CA LYS A 35 10.13 -2.25 17.69
C LYS A 35 9.80 -3.34 16.68
N PRO A 36 10.67 -3.61 15.69
CA PRO A 36 10.39 -4.62 14.68
C PRO A 36 9.83 -5.83 15.42
N SER A 37 8.61 -6.25 15.07
CA SER A 37 8.03 -7.42 15.72
C SER A 37 9.07 -8.52 15.58
N PRO A 38 9.44 -9.24 16.65
CA PRO A 38 10.48 -10.27 16.55
C PRO A 38 10.17 -11.20 15.38
N GLY A 39 11.10 -11.29 14.41
CA GLY A 39 10.93 -12.09 13.18
C GLY A 39 10.33 -11.37 11.97
N VAL A 40 9.95 -10.09 12.06
CA VAL A 40 9.40 -9.31 10.94
C VAL A 40 10.38 -8.21 10.54
N SER A 41 10.94 -8.31 9.33
CA SER A 41 11.83 -7.31 8.73
C SER A 41 11.13 -6.58 7.59
N ASN A 42 11.40 -5.28 7.45
CA ASN A 42 11.02 -4.46 6.29
C ASN A 42 12.25 -3.82 5.61
N SER A 43 13.43 -4.45 5.75
CA SER A 43 14.70 -3.89 5.26
C SER A 43 14.73 -3.64 3.74
N LEU A 44 13.97 -4.40 2.95
CA LEU A 44 13.81 -4.12 1.52
C LEU A 44 13.32 -2.69 1.26
N PHE A 45 12.32 -2.22 2.00
CA PHE A 45 11.79 -0.87 1.85
C PHE A 45 12.61 0.16 2.62
N SER A 46 12.93 -0.11 3.89
CA SER A 46 13.58 0.89 4.75
C SER A 46 15.05 1.12 4.40
N GLU A 47 15.76 0.09 3.94
CA GLU A 47 17.19 0.16 3.64
C GLU A 47 17.42 0.13 2.13
N THR A 48 17.10 -0.97 1.46
CA THR A 48 17.47 -1.17 0.05
C THR A 48 16.84 -0.12 -0.86
N LEU A 49 15.54 0.17 -0.71
CA LEU A 49 14.82 1.09 -1.59
C LEU A 49 14.82 2.54 -1.10
N ALA A 50 15.00 2.79 0.19
CA ALA A 50 15.00 4.13 0.75
C ALA A 50 16.42 4.58 1.19
N ALA A 51 16.92 4.11 2.33
CA ALA A 51 18.14 4.67 2.93
C ALA A 51 19.40 4.53 2.06
N ASN A 52 19.54 3.43 1.33
CA ASN A 52 20.73 3.10 0.55
C ASN A 52 20.57 3.36 -0.95
N SER A 53 19.38 3.77 -1.39
CA SER A 53 19.07 4.05 -2.80
C SER A 53 18.25 5.33 -2.91
N PRO A 54 18.88 6.52 -2.77
CA PRO A 54 18.17 7.79 -2.88
C PRO A 54 17.52 7.99 -4.26
N ASP A 55 17.96 7.26 -5.28
CA ASP A 55 17.34 7.27 -6.61
C ASP A 55 16.19 6.25 -6.76
N ALA A 56 15.87 5.41 -5.79
CA ALA A 56 14.78 4.44 -5.87
C ALA A 56 13.46 4.98 -5.27
N ILE A 57 13.29 4.92 -3.95
CA ILE A 57 12.19 5.57 -3.22
C ILE A 57 12.76 6.81 -2.51
N ARG A 58 12.44 7.99 -3.04
CA ARG A 58 12.92 9.29 -2.52
C ARG A 58 12.19 9.71 -1.26
N ALA A 59 10.89 9.41 -1.19
CA ALA A 59 10.04 9.64 -0.04
C ALA A 59 8.85 8.70 -0.07
N GLN A 60 8.30 8.38 1.10
CA GLN A 60 7.08 7.60 1.22
C GLN A 60 6.24 8.06 2.41
N PHE A 61 4.93 8.10 2.24
CA PHE A 61 4.00 8.52 3.28
C PHE A 61 2.80 7.58 3.33
N MET A 62 2.58 6.99 4.50
CA MET A 62 1.56 5.95 4.70
C MET A 62 0.40 6.53 5.51
N PHE A 63 -0.82 6.26 5.09
CA PHE A 63 -2.05 6.78 5.70
C PHE A 63 -3.21 5.81 5.46
N THR A 64 -4.35 6.05 6.12
CA THR A 64 -5.61 5.38 5.82
C THR A 64 -6.65 6.38 5.35
N ARG A 65 -7.62 5.89 4.58
CA ARG A 65 -8.84 6.63 4.25
C ARG A 65 -10.02 5.65 4.17
N PRO A 66 -11.27 6.12 4.24
CA PRO A 66 -12.42 5.25 4.09
C PRO A 66 -12.53 4.74 2.65
N VAL A 67 -12.98 3.50 2.46
CA VAL A 67 -13.26 2.96 1.12
C VAL A 67 -14.41 3.76 0.49
N PRO A 68 -14.23 4.34 -0.72
CA PRO A 68 -15.29 5.06 -1.40
C PRO A 68 -16.47 4.13 -1.71
N ILE A 69 -17.68 4.55 -1.35
CA ILE A 69 -18.92 3.76 -1.52
C ILE A 69 -19.24 3.47 -3.01
N ALA A 70 -18.66 4.22 -3.94
CA ALA A 70 -19.01 4.20 -5.36
C ALA A 70 -17.86 3.78 -6.31
N ASP A 71 -16.77 3.18 -5.83
CA ASP A 71 -15.66 2.79 -6.72
C ASP A 71 -16.07 1.56 -7.58
N PRO A 72 -16.19 1.70 -8.92
CA PRO A 72 -16.58 0.59 -9.81
C PRO A 72 -15.51 -0.51 -9.88
N THR A 73 -14.31 -0.30 -9.35
CA THR A 73 -13.32 -1.37 -9.18
C THR A 73 -13.62 -2.28 -7.97
N THR A 74 -14.50 -1.84 -7.06
CA THR A 74 -14.93 -2.60 -5.87
C THR A 74 -16.16 -3.48 -6.14
N SER A 75 -16.84 -3.35 -7.28
CA SER A 75 -18.17 -3.95 -7.52
C SER A 75 -18.17 -5.40 -8.04
N SER A 76 -17.14 -6.20 -7.75
CA SER A 76 -17.06 -7.61 -8.20
C SER A 76 -17.00 -8.61 -7.05
N SER A 77 -17.83 -8.47 -6.02
CA SER A 77 -18.47 -9.59 -5.30
C SER A 77 -19.20 -9.07 -4.08
N SER A 78 -20.37 -9.63 -3.82
CA SER A 78 -21.20 -9.38 -2.64
C SER A 78 -20.37 -9.67 -1.39
N ALA A 79 -19.78 -8.64 -0.79
CA ALA A 79 -19.03 -8.72 0.44
C ALA A 79 -20.02 -8.98 1.58
N THR A 80 -20.21 -10.25 1.96
CA THR A 80 -20.85 -10.59 3.23
C THR A 80 -19.86 -10.27 4.34
N ILE A 81 -19.77 -8.99 4.71
CA ILE A 81 -18.96 -8.51 5.83
C ILE A 81 -19.68 -8.92 7.12
N SER A 82 -19.24 -10.03 7.71
CA SER A 82 -19.65 -10.44 9.05
C SER A 82 -18.68 -9.87 10.10
N SER A 83 -18.71 -8.55 10.32
CA SER A 83 -18.15 -7.92 11.53
C SER A 83 -18.75 -6.50 11.72
N PRO A 84 -18.97 -6.02 12.95
CA PRO A 84 -19.94 -4.96 13.23
C PRO A 84 -19.40 -3.52 13.05
N THR A 85 -20.25 -2.65 12.51
CA THR A 85 -20.33 -1.18 12.73
C THR A 85 -19.21 -0.21 12.30
N THR A 86 -18.07 -0.63 11.76
CA THR A 86 -17.02 0.33 11.30
C THR A 86 -16.94 0.38 9.77
N GLN A 87 -16.95 1.59 9.20
CA GLN A 87 -16.76 1.81 7.76
C GLN A 87 -15.46 1.14 7.27
N PRO A 88 -15.47 0.40 6.15
CA PRO A 88 -14.24 -0.19 5.61
C PRO A 88 -13.18 0.89 5.33
N VAL A 89 -11.93 0.59 5.65
CA VAL A 89 -10.79 1.49 5.42
C VAL A 89 -9.85 0.88 4.38
N GLU A 90 -9.28 1.73 3.54
CA GLU A 90 -8.16 1.35 2.68
C GLU A 90 -6.85 1.83 3.28
N GLN A 91 -5.81 1.00 3.11
CA GLN A 91 -4.44 1.33 3.44
C GLN A 91 -3.81 1.99 2.23
N CYS A 92 -3.18 3.15 2.45
CA CYS A 92 -2.59 3.95 1.38
C CYS A 92 -1.10 4.19 1.63
N MET A 93 -0.35 4.24 0.54
CA MET A 93 1.05 4.60 0.51
C MET A 93 1.31 5.54 -0.67
N LEU A 94 1.64 6.78 -0.39
CA LEU A 94 2.14 7.73 -1.36
C LEU A 94 3.65 7.53 -1.50
N VAL A 95 4.16 7.40 -2.72
CA VAL A 95 5.57 7.05 -2.96
C VAL A 95 6.16 7.98 -4.02
N SER A 96 7.22 8.69 -3.66
CA SER A 96 8.06 9.39 -4.62
C SER A 96 9.13 8.45 -5.17
N LEU A 97 9.13 8.29 -6.48
CA LEU A 97 10.00 7.40 -7.25
C LEU A 97 11.11 8.21 -7.92
N GLY A 98 12.33 7.70 -7.88
CA GLY A 98 13.43 8.15 -8.73
C GLY A 98 13.69 7.18 -9.89
N ARG A 99 14.85 7.31 -10.55
CA ARG A 99 15.24 6.50 -11.73
C ARG A 99 15.87 5.14 -11.38
N GLY A 100 16.20 4.90 -10.12
CA GLY A 100 16.79 3.67 -9.61
C GLY A 100 15.86 2.45 -9.66
N VAL A 101 14.60 2.65 -10.04
CA VAL A 101 13.59 1.59 -10.22
C VAL A 101 13.19 1.38 -11.68
N ASP A 102 13.93 1.98 -12.62
CA ASP A 102 13.67 1.87 -14.06
C ASP A 102 13.75 0.41 -14.53
N GLY A 103 12.72 -0.04 -15.26
CA GLY A 103 12.81 -1.23 -16.13
C GLY A 103 13.11 -0.86 -17.57
N LYS A 104 12.86 0.41 -17.93
CA LYS A 104 13.22 1.05 -19.19
C LYS A 104 13.45 2.53 -18.89
N LEU A 105 14.20 3.24 -19.74
CA LEU A 105 14.50 4.65 -19.53
C LEU A 105 13.24 5.47 -19.22
N GLY A 106 13.18 6.03 -18.01
CA GLY A 106 12.08 6.87 -17.54
C GLY A 106 10.79 6.11 -17.22
N ARG A 107 10.84 4.79 -17.04
CA ARG A 107 9.68 3.95 -16.68
C ARG A 107 10.04 2.93 -15.61
N ALA A 108 9.29 2.93 -14.52
CA ALA A 108 9.48 1.95 -13.45
C ALA A 108 9.31 0.51 -13.98
N HIS A 109 10.10 -0.41 -13.45
CA HIS A 109 10.00 -1.83 -13.77
C HIS A 109 8.63 -2.37 -13.31
N GLY A 110 8.00 -3.24 -14.12
CA GLY A 110 6.69 -3.82 -13.75
C GLY A 110 6.74 -4.55 -12.40
N GLY A 111 7.83 -5.27 -12.14
CA GLY A 111 8.10 -5.90 -10.84
C GLY A 111 8.19 -4.92 -9.66
N PHE A 112 8.55 -3.65 -9.89
CA PHE A 112 8.52 -2.63 -8.84
C PHE A 112 7.07 -2.23 -8.49
N SER A 113 6.19 -2.12 -9.49
CA SER A 113 4.75 -1.89 -9.23
C SER A 113 4.13 -3.07 -8.49
N ALA A 114 4.50 -4.31 -8.83
CA ALA A 114 4.08 -5.50 -8.09
C ALA A 114 4.60 -5.49 -6.64
N LEU A 115 5.86 -5.09 -6.43
CA LEU A 115 6.46 -4.95 -5.10
C LEU A 115 5.71 -3.93 -4.23
N LEU A 116 5.33 -2.78 -4.80
CA LEU A 116 4.54 -1.78 -4.11
C LEU A 116 3.14 -2.31 -3.73
N LEU A 117 2.48 -3.02 -4.64
CA LEU A 117 1.20 -3.66 -4.38
C LEU A 117 1.33 -4.69 -3.25
N ASP A 118 2.28 -5.60 -3.32
CA ASP A 118 2.48 -6.63 -2.29
C ASP A 118 2.67 -6.01 -0.89
N HIS A 119 3.43 -4.92 -0.79
CA HIS A 119 3.66 -4.22 0.47
C HIS A 119 2.38 -3.64 1.09
N VAL A 120 1.58 -2.91 0.30
CA VAL A 120 0.34 -2.30 0.77
C VAL A 120 -0.74 -3.36 1.03
N LEU A 121 -0.84 -4.37 0.16
CA LEU A 121 -1.79 -5.47 0.30
C LEU A 121 -1.46 -6.35 1.51
N GLY A 122 -0.18 -6.63 1.77
CA GLY A 122 0.26 -7.37 2.95
C GLY A 122 -0.04 -6.62 4.24
N ARG A 123 0.15 -5.30 4.26
CA ARG A 123 -0.27 -4.46 5.38
C ARG A 123 -1.78 -4.46 5.58
N THR A 124 -2.54 -4.39 4.49
CA THR A 124 -4.00 -4.49 4.51
C THR A 124 -4.43 -5.82 5.13
N ALA A 125 -3.88 -6.94 4.64
CA ALA A 125 -4.16 -8.26 5.19
C ALA A 125 -3.80 -8.37 6.68
N ALA A 126 -2.67 -7.79 7.11
CA ALA A 126 -2.24 -7.82 8.51
C ALA A 126 -3.22 -7.09 9.44
N VAL A 127 -3.62 -5.86 9.05
CA VAL A 127 -4.57 -5.05 9.82
C VAL A 127 -5.93 -5.74 9.90
N GLU A 128 -6.44 -6.21 8.77
CA GLU A 128 -7.81 -6.72 8.65
C GLU A 128 -7.98 -8.13 9.26
N SER A 129 -6.94 -8.96 9.22
CA SER A 129 -6.95 -10.28 9.86
C SER A 129 -6.50 -10.26 11.33
N GLY A 130 -5.94 -9.13 11.80
CA GLY A 130 -5.28 -9.04 13.12
C GLY A 130 -4.02 -9.91 13.24
N ALA A 131 -3.48 -10.41 12.12
CA ALA A 131 -2.33 -11.29 12.12
C ALA A 131 -1.00 -10.52 12.04
N THR A 132 -0.01 -10.97 12.81
CA THR A 132 1.37 -10.52 12.63
C THR A 132 1.98 -11.21 11.41
N ALA A 133 2.31 -10.41 10.39
CA ALA A 133 2.99 -10.85 9.16
C ALA A 133 2.31 -12.02 8.42
N PRO A 134 1.09 -11.83 7.87
CA PRO A 134 0.51 -12.81 6.97
C PRO A 134 1.36 -12.94 5.70
N ALA A 135 1.49 -14.17 5.19
CA ALA A 135 2.32 -14.45 4.03
C ALA A 135 1.52 -14.36 2.73
N THR A 136 2.10 -13.76 1.68
CA THR A 136 1.53 -13.77 0.33
C THR A 136 1.50 -15.21 -0.21
N ALA A 137 0.31 -15.74 -0.47
CA ALA A 137 0.15 -17.04 -1.12
C ALA A 137 0.08 -16.90 -2.65
N THR A 138 -0.67 -15.91 -3.13
CA THR A 138 -0.77 -15.59 -4.56
C THR A 138 -1.01 -14.10 -4.73
N MET A 139 -0.46 -13.50 -5.79
CA MET A 139 -0.83 -12.16 -6.23
C MET A 139 -0.90 -12.13 -7.76
N THR A 140 -1.98 -11.60 -8.29
CA THR A 140 -2.14 -11.29 -9.72
C THR A 140 -2.10 -9.79 -9.91
N VAL A 141 -1.33 -9.34 -10.89
CA VAL A 141 -1.17 -7.92 -11.21
C VAL A 141 -1.54 -7.68 -12.67
N ASP A 142 -2.46 -6.76 -12.92
CA ASP A 142 -2.77 -6.28 -14.27
C ASP A 142 -2.16 -4.89 -14.48
N TYR A 143 -1.26 -4.78 -15.46
CA TYR A 143 -0.64 -3.51 -15.83
C TYR A 143 -1.51 -2.79 -16.87
N LYS A 144 -1.95 -1.59 -16.54
CA LYS A 144 -2.89 -0.78 -17.34
C LYS A 144 -2.21 0.39 -18.04
N ALA A 145 -1.21 0.99 -17.42
CA ALA A 145 -0.44 2.11 -17.97
C ALA A 145 1.00 2.10 -17.41
N PRO A 146 1.98 2.70 -18.12
CA PRO A 146 3.33 2.87 -17.57
C PRO A 146 3.32 3.79 -16.35
N VAL A 147 4.23 3.50 -15.41
CA VAL A 147 4.58 4.38 -14.29
C VAL A 147 5.86 5.12 -14.68
N ASP A 148 5.75 6.45 -14.85
CA ASP A 148 6.89 7.28 -15.26
C ASP A 148 7.86 7.53 -14.08
N THR A 149 9.16 7.63 -14.39
CA THR A 149 10.23 7.91 -13.43
C THR A 149 11.11 9.09 -13.91
N PRO A 150 11.47 10.03 -13.03
CA PRO A 150 10.95 10.20 -11.66
C PRO A 150 9.47 10.59 -11.66
N GLY A 151 8.76 10.27 -10.58
CA GLY A 151 7.32 10.53 -10.47
C GLY A 151 6.79 10.23 -9.08
N VAL A 152 5.49 10.46 -8.87
CA VAL A 152 4.80 10.09 -7.62
C VAL A 152 3.60 9.22 -7.94
N VAL A 153 3.42 8.16 -7.15
CA VAL A 153 2.26 7.28 -7.24
C VAL A 153 1.59 7.12 -5.88
N LEU A 154 0.27 6.90 -5.91
CA LEU A 154 -0.51 6.45 -4.78
C LEU A 154 -0.78 4.96 -4.93
N VAL A 155 -0.43 4.18 -3.91
CA VAL A 155 -0.76 2.75 -3.84
C VAL A 155 -1.84 2.58 -2.79
N ARG A 156 -2.91 1.85 -3.12
CA ARG A 156 -4.06 1.63 -2.24
C ARG A 156 -4.34 0.15 -2.09
N GLY A 157 -4.83 -0.26 -0.92
CA GLY A 157 -5.22 -1.64 -0.64
C GLY A 157 -6.41 -1.72 0.29
N TRP A 158 -7.36 -2.60 -0.02
CA TRP A 158 -8.57 -2.84 0.78
C TRP A 158 -8.89 -4.34 0.85
N LEU A 159 -9.63 -4.72 1.89
CA LEU A 159 -10.13 -6.09 2.05
C LEU A 159 -11.26 -6.36 1.06
N GLU A 160 -11.15 -7.45 0.31
CA GLU A 160 -12.26 -8.00 -0.47
C GLU A 160 -13.01 -9.04 0.36
N LYS A 161 -12.27 -9.93 1.03
CA LYS A 161 -12.85 -11.07 1.75
C LYS A 161 -11.92 -11.59 2.84
N LEU A 162 -12.47 -11.99 3.98
CA LEU A 162 -11.74 -12.66 5.06
C LEU A 162 -12.45 -13.96 5.45
N GLU A 163 -11.75 -15.10 5.39
CA GLU A 163 -12.26 -16.40 5.84
C GLU A 163 -11.20 -17.18 6.62
N GLY A 164 -11.40 -17.30 7.93
CA GLY A 164 -10.45 -17.98 8.81
C GLY A 164 -9.06 -17.34 8.72
N ARG A 165 -8.09 -18.07 8.16
CA ARG A 165 -6.71 -17.58 7.98
C ARG A 165 -6.45 -16.93 6.62
N LYS A 166 -7.45 -16.86 5.75
CA LYS A 166 -7.31 -16.38 4.37
C LYS A 166 -7.86 -14.96 4.26
N ALA A 167 -7.02 -14.02 3.83
CA ALA A 167 -7.42 -12.67 3.50
C ALA A 167 -7.22 -12.44 2.00
N TRP A 168 -8.31 -12.17 1.27
CA TRP A 168 -8.26 -11.69 -0.10
C TRP A 168 -8.33 -10.17 -0.07
N VAL A 169 -7.35 -9.55 -0.71
CA VAL A 169 -7.15 -8.10 -0.71
C VAL A 169 -6.96 -7.64 -2.15
N CYS A 170 -7.49 -6.45 -2.44
CA CYS A 170 -7.43 -5.81 -3.74
C CYS A 170 -6.74 -4.45 -3.59
N GLY A 171 -6.12 -3.97 -4.67
CA GLY A 171 -5.41 -2.70 -4.63
C GLY A 171 -5.11 -2.11 -6.00
N THR A 172 -4.69 -0.85 -5.98
CA THR A 172 -4.36 -0.06 -7.18
C THR A 172 -3.03 0.66 -7.00
N VAL A 173 -2.33 0.86 -8.11
CA VAL A 173 -1.28 1.89 -8.26
C VAL A 173 -1.87 2.98 -9.14
N GLU A 174 -1.86 4.21 -8.64
CA GLU A 174 -2.53 5.37 -9.25
C GLU A 174 -1.52 6.51 -9.44
N GLY A 175 -1.57 7.14 -10.60
CA GLY A 175 -0.90 8.42 -10.83
C GLY A 175 -1.83 9.61 -10.56
N GLU A 176 -1.39 10.78 -11.03
CA GLU A 176 -2.19 12.01 -11.02
C GLU A 176 -3.57 11.79 -11.66
N GLY A 177 -4.59 12.45 -11.09
CA GLY A 177 -5.97 12.37 -11.57
C GLY A 177 -6.64 11.00 -11.36
N ALA A 178 -6.18 10.23 -10.36
CA ALA A 178 -6.66 8.88 -10.07
C ALA A 178 -6.52 7.90 -11.26
N LYS A 179 -5.53 8.13 -12.13
CA LYS A 179 -5.27 7.24 -13.26
C LYS A 179 -4.70 5.92 -12.78
N VAL A 180 -5.48 4.84 -12.89
CA VAL A 180 -5.05 3.48 -12.54
C VAL A 180 -3.97 3.00 -13.52
N MET A 181 -2.77 2.76 -13.00
CA MET A 181 -1.60 2.28 -13.75
C MET A 181 -1.42 0.77 -13.58
N ALA A 182 -1.75 0.22 -12.41
CA ALA A 182 -1.80 -1.22 -12.17
C ALA A 182 -2.89 -1.58 -11.16
N THR A 183 -3.46 -2.77 -11.27
CA THR A 183 -4.36 -3.36 -10.26
C THR A 183 -3.74 -4.63 -9.70
N GLY A 184 -3.97 -4.90 -8.42
CA GLY A 184 -3.50 -6.10 -7.73
C GLY A 184 -4.65 -6.82 -7.03
N ARG A 185 -4.67 -8.15 -7.12
CA ARG A 185 -5.52 -9.00 -6.28
C ARG A 185 -4.67 -10.12 -5.68
N ALA A 186 -4.68 -10.22 -4.36
CA ALA A 186 -3.81 -11.13 -3.64
C ALA A 186 -4.55 -11.94 -2.57
N LEU A 187 -4.02 -13.12 -2.28
CA LEU A 187 -4.40 -13.96 -1.16
C LEU A 187 -3.25 -13.98 -0.17
N PHE A 188 -3.54 -13.60 1.07
CA PHE A 188 -2.64 -13.67 2.21
C PHE A 188 -3.10 -14.72 3.21
N ILE A 189 -2.14 -15.40 3.85
CA ILE A 189 -2.38 -16.47 4.81
C ILE A 189 -1.78 -16.09 6.17
N ALA A 190 -2.62 -15.95 7.18
CA ALA A 190 -2.19 -15.74 8.55
C ALA A 190 -1.42 -16.97 9.08
N PRO A 191 -0.32 -16.76 9.84
CA PRO A 191 0.40 -17.85 10.48
C PRO A 191 -0.49 -18.63 11.45
N LYS A 192 -0.12 -19.88 11.74
CA LYS A 192 -0.78 -20.65 12.79
C LYS A 192 -0.30 -20.13 14.15
N ILE A 193 -1.21 -20.00 15.11
CA ILE A 193 -0.88 -19.65 16.50
C ILE A 193 0.24 -20.61 16.98
N GLY A 194 1.39 -20.06 17.38
CA GLY A 194 2.53 -20.82 17.93
C GLY A 194 3.72 -21.08 16.99
N LYS A 195 3.73 -20.56 15.76
CA LYS A 195 4.96 -20.50 14.93
C LYS A 195 5.20 -19.06 14.51
N ILE A 196 6.28 -18.48 15.06
CA ILE A 196 6.92 -17.25 14.56
C ILE A 196 8.04 -17.71 13.64
#